data_AF-A0AAV1QRL7-F1
#
_entry.id   AF-A0AAV1QRL7-F1
#
_cell.length_a   1.000
_cell.length_b   1.000
_cell.length_c   1.000
_cell.angle_alpha   90.00
_cell.angle_beta   90.00
_cell.angle_gamma   90.00
#
_symmetry.space_group_name_H-M   'P 1'
#
loop_
_entity.id
_entity.type
_entity.pdbx_description
1 polymer ?
#
loop_
_entity_poly.entity_id
_entity_poly.type
_entity_poly.pdbx_seq_one_letter_code
_entity_poly.pdbx_strand_id
1 'polypeptide(L)'
;MLSLAVGSSVSAMAKVSMHNTINYANGSGKSTATQLGFIKGSQPPPSLLSSATTNISTSFKTAVAAIDSSDLTSSPTPAKQEAKKYSFVVANAKFMLDEEEHFKELLFERLRNYGERNKEQDFWLVVEPKFLDKFPNITKRLKRPAVALVSTNDTWITFMKLRLDRVLSDSYEADTLEEALASNPTTIEFEKPENWVAPYSKYEYGWWEAFLPAGSRESKV
;
A
#
# COMPACT_ATOMS: atom_id res chain seq x y z
N MET A 1 43.37 -16.76 -52.65
CA MET A 1 43.25 -16.47 -51.20
C MET A 1 42.75 -15.04 -51.06
N LEU A 2 41.43 -14.87 -51.01
CA LEU A 2 40.74 -13.58 -50.87
C LEU A 2 40.52 -13.36 -49.36
N SER A 3 41.07 -12.30 -48.77
CA SER A 3 40.94 -12.02 -47.33
C SER A 3 39.83 -11.00 -47.07
N LEU A 4 38.95 -11.34 -46.14
CA LEU A 4 37.71 -10.63 -45.79
C LEU A 4 37.94 -9.34 -44.99
N ALA A 5 37.08 -8.37 -45.26
CA ALA A 5 36.91 -7.11 -44.53
C ALA A 5 36.21 -7.34 -43.17
N VAL A 6 36.68 -6.66 -42.12
CA VAL A 6 36.01 -6.55 -40.83
C VAL A 6 35.32 -5.18 -40.76
N GLY A 7 33.98 -5.19 -40.77
CA GLY A 7 33.16 -4.01 -40.50
C GLY A 7 32.88 -3.89 -39.01
N SER A 8 33.17 -2.72 -38.44
CA SER A 8 32.78 -2.34 -37.08
C SER A 8 31.52 -1.47 -37.18
N SER A 9 30.42 -1.94 -36.58
CA SER A 9 29.15 -1.22 -36.51
C SER A 9 28.96 -0.68 -35.10
N VAL A 10 28.89 0.65 -34.97
CA VAL A 10 28.63 1.36 -33.71
C VAL A 10 27.17 1.80 -33.73
N SER A 11 26.33 1.25 -32.85
CA SER A 11 24.93 1.65 -32.72
C SER A 11 24.80 2.68 -31.59
N ALA A 12 24.37 3.88 -31.93
CA ALA A 12 24.16 4.99 -30.99
C ALA A 12 22.74 4.93 -30.38
N MET A 13 22.68 5.08 -29.05
CA MET A 13 21.48 5.11 -28.23
C MET A 13 20.54 6.28 -28.58
N ALA A 14 19.27 5.98 -28.86
CA ALA A 14 18.20 6.97 -28.92
C ALA A 14 17.55 7.15 -27.53
N LYS A 15 17.59 8.39 -27.04
CA LYS A 15 16.96 8.84 -25.79
C LYS A 15 15.51 9.26 -26.09
N VAL A 16 14.54 8.46 -25.66
CA VAL A 16 13.12 8.84 -25.77
C VAL A 16 12.67 9.49 -24.46
N SER A 17 12.35 10.78 -24.56
CA SER A 17 11.67 11.59 -23.55
C SER A 17 10.17 11.30 -23.65
N MET A 18 9.56 10.83 -22.56
CA MET A 18 8.10 10.62 -22.49
C MET A 18 7.50 11.63 -21.51
N HIS A 19 6.78 12.60 -22.10
CA HIS A 19 5.83 13.46 -21.42
C HIS A 19 4.47 12.72 -21.40
N ASN A 20 4.01 12.36 -20.21
CA ASN A 20 2.71 11.73 -20.02
C ASN A 20 1.64 12.80 -19.74
N THR A 21 0.88 13.18 -20.77
CA THR A 21 -0.26 14.09 -20.64
C THR A 21 -1.54 13.26 -20.47
N ILE A 22 -2.14 13.35 -19.29
CA ILE A 22 -3.44 12.73 -19.00
C ILE A 22 -4.55 13.70 -19.43
N ASN A 23 -5.32 13.30 -20.44
CA ASN A 23 -6.53 14.00 -20.87
C ASN A 23 -7.71 13.62 -19.96
N TYR A 24 -8.23 14.59 -19.20
CA TYR A 24 -9.53 14.48 -18.56
C TYR A 24 -10.62 15.00 -19.51
N ALA A 25 -11.46 14.09 -20.00
CA ALA A 25 -12.66 14.44 -20.74
C ALA A 25 -13.71 15.01 -19.78
N ASN A 26 -14.14 16.24 -20.09
CA ASN A 26 -15.08 17.05 -19.30
C ASN A 26 -16.53 16.72 -19.72
N GLY A 27 -17.28 16.03 -18.86
CA GLY A 27 -18.69 15.70 -19.07
C GLY A 27 -19.59 16.76 -18.43
N SER A 28 -20.17 17.65 -19.25
CA SER A 28 -21.11 18.68 -18.80
C SER A 28 -22.50 18.08 -18.50
N GLY A 29 -22.83 17.94 -17.21
CA GLY A 29 -24.19 17.63 -16.74
C GLY A 29 -24.85 18.86 -16.13
N LYS A 30 -25.89 19.37 -16.79
CA LYS A 30 -26.69 20.53 -16.37
C LYS A 30 -27.50 20.18 -15.11
N SER A 31 -27.29 20.91 -14.02
CA SER A 31 -28.10 20.82 -12.80
C SER A 31 -29.24 21.83 -12.86
N THR A 32 -30.48 21.35 -12.81
CA THR A 32 -31.68 22.16 -12.60
C THR A 32 -31.87 22.41 -11.11
N ALA A 33 -31.83 23.68 -10.72
CA ALA A 33 -32.06 24.14 -9.35
C ALA A 33 -33.56 24.14 -9.02
N THR A 34 -33.95 23.40 -7.98
CA THR A 34 -35.27 23.50 -7.34
C THR A 34 -35.10 24.23 -6.01
N GLN A 35 -35.74 25.40 -5.91
CA GLN A 35 -35.87 26.20 -4.70
C GLN A 35 -36.68 25.44 -3.63
N LEU A 36 -36.17 25.41 -2.40
CA LEU A 36 -36.95 25.09 -1.20
C LEU A 36 -36.88 26.28 -0.24
N GLY A 37 -38.07 26.74 0.17
CA GLY A 37 -38.29 27.99 0.88
C GLY A 37 -37.79 28.01 2.33
N PHE A 38 -37.35 29.19 2.74
CA PHE A 38 -36.99 29.57 4.10
C PHE A 38 -38.25 29.75 4.97
N ILE A 39 -38.25 29.14 6.17
CA ILE A 39 -39.17 29.48 7.27
C ILE A 39 -38.39 30.25 8.34
N LYS A 40 -38.97 31.37 8.76
CA LYS A 40 -38.45 32.36 9.72
C LYS A 40 -39.11 32.17 11.09
N GLY A 41 -38.33 32.19 12.17
CA GLY A 41 -38.81 32.31 13.55
C GLY A 41 -37.64 32.23 14.53
N SER A 42 -37.10 33.37 14.98
CA SER A 42 -37.37 34.05 16.27
C SER A 42 -36.58 33.48 17.46
N GLN A 43 -35.60 34.28 17.92
CA GLN A 43 -34.80 34.14 19.16
C GLN A 43 -35.64 34.43 20.42
N PRO A 44 -35.15 34.06 21.64
CA PRO A 44 -34.52 35.08 22.51
C PRO A 44 -33.26 34.60 23.29
N PRO A 45 -32.41 35.53 23.81
CA PRO A 45 -31.20 35.27 24.64
C PRO A 45 -31.53 35.43 26.15
N PRO A 46 -30.59 35.55 27.15
CA PRO A 46 -29.12 35.49 27.18
C PRO A 46 -28.50 34.66 28.35
N SER A 47 -27.18 34.52 28.44
CA SER A 47 -26.39 34.79 29.69
C SER A 47 -24.88 34.53 29.52
N LEU A 48 -24.09 35.50 29.99
CA LEU A 48 -22.64 35.51 30.13
C LEU A 48 -22.16 34.71 31.35
N LEU A 49 -20.99 34.06 31.27
CA LEU A 49 -20.07 33.67 32.37
C LEU A 49 -18.75 33.21 31.71
N SER A 50 -17.71 34.04 31.64
CA SER A 50 -16.61 34.22 32.63
C SER A 50 -15.64 33.03 32.75
N SER A 51 -14.46 33.23 32.16
CA SER A 51 -13.09 32.91 32.63
C SER A 51 -12.78 31.57 33.31
N ALA A 52 -11.80 30.84 32.76
CA ALA A 52 -10.64 30.34 33.51
C ALA A 52 -9.57 29.75 32.58
N THR A 53 -8.45 30.47 32.44
CA THR A 53 -7.18 29.99 31.92
C THR A 53 -6.50 29.15 32.99
N THR A 54 -6.15 27.90 32.69
CA THR A 54 -5.24 27.12 33.55
C THR A 54 -3.93 26.86 32.81
N ASN A 55 -2.95 27.69 33.14
CA ASN A 55 -1.55 27.51 32.81
C ASN A 55 -1.02 26.27 33.54
N ILE A 56 -0.72 25.20 32.79
CA ILE A 56 0.08 24.10 33.32
C ILE A 56 1.55 24.48 33.08
N SER A 57 2.17 25.05 34.12
CA SER A 57 3.60 25.28 34.22
C SER A 57 4.31 23.94 34.47
N THR A 58 4.96 23.38 33.45
CA THR A 58 5.90 22.27 33.61
C THR A 58 7.32 22.83 33.73
N SER A 59 7.85 22.78 34.94
CA SER A 59 9.23 23.12 35.25
C SER A 59 10.17 22.08 34.63
N PHE A 60 10.77 22.36 33.48
CA PHE A 60 11.86 21.54 32.95
C PHE A 60 13.18 21.98 33.60
N LYS A 61 13.91 21.03 34.19
CA LYS A 61 15.28 21.25 34.70
C LYS A 61 16.26 20.78 33.63
N THR A 62 17.14 21.69 33.22
CA THR A 62 18.28 21.46 32.34
C THR A 62 19.36 20.63 33.04
N ALA A 63 19.89 19.61 32.38
CA ALA A 63 21.19 19.03 32.68
C ALA A 63 21.95 18.79 31.37
N VAL A 64 23.07 19.48 31.22
CA VAL A 64 24.04 19.34 30.13
C VAL A 64 25.14 18.39 30.60
N ALA A 65 25.39 17.33 29.83
CA ALA A 65 26.61 16.55 29.94
C ALA A 65 27.39 16.74 28.63
N ALA A 66 28.52 17.42 28.71
CA ALA A 66 29.50 17.45 27.63
C ALA A 66 30.17 16.08 27.58
N ILE A 67 29.98 15.36 26.47
CA ILE A 67 30.81 14.21 26.11
C ILE A 67 31.75 14.67 25.01
N ASP A 68 33.00 14.88 25.41
CA ASP A 68 34.15 14.94 24.53
C ASP A 68 34.71 13.52 24.45
N SER A 69 34.74 12.95 23.25
CA SER A 69 35.48 11.73 22.95
C SER A 69 35.82 11.74 21.47
N SER A 70 37.04 12.20 21.23
CA SER A 70 37.81 12.05 20.02
C SER A 70 37.93 10.60 19.59
N ASP A 71 37.98 10.43 18.26
CA ASP A 71 38.51 9.29 17.51
C ASP A 71 37.91 7.91 17.78
N LEU A 72 37.34 7.31 16.72
CA LEU A 72 38.02 6.25 15.98
C LEU A 72 37.17 5.83 14.77
N THR A 73 37.81 5.93 13.61
CA THR A 73 37.41 5.28 12.37
C THR A 73 37.26 3.77 12.61
N SER A 74 36.06 3.23 12.40
CA SER A 74 35.87 1.79 12.26
C SER A 74 35.35 1.50 10.87
N SER A 75 36.19 0.81 10.10
CA SER A 75 35.92 0.17 8.82
C SER A 75 34.49 -0.38 8.69
N PRO A 76 33.91 -0.38 7.47
CA PRO A 76 32.60 -0.95 7.23
C PRO A 76 32.64 -2.45 7.52
N THR A 77 32.06 -2.83 8.65
CA THR A 77 31.80 -4.22 9.00
C THR A 77 30.57 -4.65 8.20
N PRO A 78 30.53 -5.85 7.57
CA PRO A 78 29.35 -6.29 6.83
C PRO A 78 28.18 -6.36 7.80
N ALA A 79 27.16 -5.52 7.55
CA ALA A 79 25.99 -5.37 8.40
C ALA A 79 25.30 -6.72 8.59
N LYS A 80 25.30 -7.21 9.83
CA LYS A 80 24.47 -8.32 10.28
C LYS A 80 23.01 -7.88 10.08
N GLN A 81 22.33 -8.46 9.09
CA GLN A 81 20.92 -8.17 8.83
C GLN A 81 20.10 -8.64 10.04
N GLU A 82 19.53 -7.71 10.78
CA GLU A 82 18.64 -8.02 11.89
C GLU A 82 17.29 -8.51 11.32
N ALA A 83 16.78 -9.62 11.86
CA ALA A 83 15.50 -10.18 11.47
C ALA A 83 14.38 -9.15 11.66
N LYS A 84 13.60 -8.89 10.61
CA LYS A 84 12.50 -7.93 10.65
C LYS A 84 11.18 -8.66 10.87
N LYS A 85 10.34 -8.08 11.72
CA LYS A 85 8.98 -8.55 11.95
C LYS A 85 8.06 -8.04 10.85
N TYR A 86 7.32 -8.96 10.23
CA TYR A 86 6.28 -8.69 9.25
C TYR A 86 4.94 -9.19 9.78
N SER A 87 3.95 -8.31 9.74
CA SER A 87 2.56 -8.67 10.05
C SER A 87 1.80 -8.81 8.75
N PHE A 88 0.85 -9.74 8.69
CA PHE A 88 0.08 -9.97 7.49
C PHE A 88 -1.39 -10.24 7.74
N VAL A 89 -2.20 -9.94 6.73
CA VAL A 89 -3.57 -10.40 6.59
C VAL A 89 -3.65 -11.27 5.34
N VAL A 90 -4.28 -12.44 5.43
CA VAL A 90 -4.43 -13.38 4.31
C VAL A 90 -5.87 -13.83 4.16
N ALA A 91 -6.31 -13.95 2.91
CA ALA A 91 -7.58 -14.58 2.54
C ALA A 91 -7.54 -15.15 1.11
N ASN A 92 -8.68 -15.69 0.68
CA ASN A 92 -8.87 -16.16 -0.70
C ASN A 92 -8.73 -14.98 -1.69
N ALA A 93 -8.04 -15.20 -2.80
CA ALA A 93 -7.84 -14.21 -3.87
C ALA A 93 -9.16 -13.66 -4.38
N LYS A 94 -10.17 -14.52 -4.58
CA LYS A 94 -11.51 -14.08 -5.03
C LYS A 94 -12.14 -13.09 -4.05
N PHE A 95 -11.99 -13.32 -2.75
CA PHE A 95 -12.52 -12.41 -1.74
C PHE A 95 -11.73 -11.09 -1.72
N MET A 96 -10.40 -11.15 -1.63
CA MET A 96 -9.58 -9.93 -1.49
C MET A 96 -9.54 -9.05 -2.74
N LEU A 97 -9.55 -9.64 -3.94
CA LEU A 97 -9.26 -8.92 -5.19
C LEU A 97 -10.51 -8.62 -6.03
N ASP A 98 -11.59 -9.41 -5.87
CA ASP A 98 -12.79 -9.33 -6.72
C ASP A 98 -14.06 -8.95 -5.93
N GLU A 99 -14.29 -9.56 -4.75
CA GLU A 99 -15.51 -9.29 -3.94
C GLU A 99 -15.37 -8.05 -3.04
N GLU A 100 -14.19 -7.80 -2.46
CA GLU A 100 -14.00 -6.72 -1.50
C GLU A 100 -13.63 -5.40 -2.19
N GLU A 101 -14.64 -4.58 -2.44
CA GLU A 101 -14.46 -3.29 -3.13
C GLU A 101 -13.68 -2.26 -2.29
N HIS A 102 -13.87 -2.23 -0.96
CA HIS A 102 -13.20 -1.23 -0.11
C HIS A 102 -11.69 -1.45 -0.01
N PHE A 103 -11.24 -2.69 -0.19
CA PHE A 103 -9.84 -3.06 -0.04
C PHE A 103 -8.95 -2.35 -1.07
N LYS A 104 -9.43 -2.26 -2.31
CA LYS A 104 -8.75 -1.54 -3.39
C LYS A 104 -8.57 -0.06 -3.05
N GLU A 105 -9.65 0.62 -2.69
CA GLU A 105 -9.61 2.07 -2.42
C GLU A 105 -8.70 2.39 -1.23
N LEU A 106 -8.73 1.57 -0.17
CA LEU A 106 -7.84 1.73 0.98
C LEU A 106 -6.35 1.61 0.58
N LEU A 107 -6.02 0.69 -0.32
CA LEU A 107 -4.64 0.50 -0.81
C LEU A 107 -4.17 1.67 -1.68
N PHE A 108 -4.98 2.10 -2.65
CA PHE A 108 -4.63 3.22 -3.52
C PHE A 108 -4.55 4.54 -2.75
N GLU A 109 -5.49 4.79 -1.84
CA GLU A 109 -5.45 5.98 -1.01
C GLU A 109 -4.23 5.98 -0.08
N ARG A 110 -3.89 4.83 0.51
CA ARG A 110 -2.67 4.72 1.31
C ARG A 110 -1.41 4.95 0.48
N LEU A 111 -1.34 4.40 -0.73
CA LEU A 111 -0.22 4.61 -1.64
C LEU A 111 -0.07 6.10 -2.01
N ARG A 112 -1.19 6.75 -2.34
CA ARG A 112 -1.24 8.19 -2.62
C ARG A 112 -0.78 9.01 -1.40
N ASN A 113 -1.28 8.69 -0.20
CA ASN A 113 -0.88 9.37 1.03
C ASN A 113 0.63 9.22 1.31
N TYR A 114 1.21 8.06 1.01
CA TYR A 114 2.65 7.84 1.17
C TYR A 114 3.45 8.69 0.17
N GLY A 115 3.00 8.76 -1.08
CA GLY A 115 3.61 9.63 -2.09
C GLY A 115 3.52 11.12 -1.73
N GLU A 116 2.33 11.60 -1.33
CA GLU A 116 2.11 13.00 -0.93
C GLU A 116 2.94 13.40 0.30
N ARG A 117 3.21 12.45 1.21
CA ARG A 117 3.96 12.69 2.46
C ARG A 117 5.44 12.28 2.37
N ASN A 118 5.92 11.87 1.19
CA ASN A 118 7.28 11.35 0.97
C ASN A 118 7.67 10.23 1.96
N LYS A 119 6.74 9.31 2.23
CA LYS A 119 6.96 8.14 3.07
C LYS A 119 7.30 6.93 2.21
N GLU A 120 8.28 6.15 2.64
CA GLU A 120 8.60 4.87 2.00
C GLU A 120 7.46 3.87 2.17
N GLN A 121 7.13 3.15 1.09
CA GLN A 121 6.10 2.12 1.10
C GLN A 121 6.51 0.96 2.00
N ASP A 122 5.64 0.62 2.95
CA ASP A 122 5.86 -0.40 3.98
C ASP A 122 4.87 -1.57 3.90
N PHE A 123 4.17 -1.70 2.76
CA PHE A 123 3.14 -2.71 2.54
C PHE A 123 3.13 -3.23 1.10
N TRP A 124 2.84 -4.51 0.92
CA TRP A 124 2.83 -5.20 -0.36
C TRP A 124 1.73 -6.26 -0.43
N LEU A 125 1.29 -6.56 -1.65
CA LEU A 125 0.45 -7.73 -1.92
C LEU A 125 1.32 -8.89 -2.40
N VAL A 126 1.08 -10.07 -1.83
CA VAL A 126 1.76 -11.30 -2.20
C VAL A 126 0.71 -12.33 -2.60
N VAL A 127 0.73 -12.70 -3.88
CA VAL A 127 -0.08 -13.81 -4.40
C VAL A 127 0.59 -15.12 -4.04
N GLU A 128 -0.17 -16.04 -3.46
CA GLU A 128 0.29 -17.33 -2.97
C GLU A 128 1.64 -17.27 -2.21
N PRO A 129 1.63 -16.64 -1.02
CA PRO A 129 2.85 -16.44 -0.25
C PRO A 129 3.46 -17.78 0.18
N LYS A 130 4.77 -17.96 -0.04
CA LYS A 130 5.51 -19.16 0.38
C LYS A 130 5.58 -19.33 1.89
N PHE A 131 5.57 -18.21 2.64
CA PHE A 131 5.62 -18.27 4.09
C PHE A 131 4.37 -18.91 4.73
N LEU A 132 3.27 -19.09 3.98
CA LEU A 132 2.07 -19.76 4.49
C LEU A 132 2.31 -21.23 4.87
N ASP A 133 3.37 -21.85 4.33
CA ASP A 133 3.74 -23.22 4.70
C ASP A 133 4.18 -23.32 6.17
N LYS A 134 4.67 -22.22 6.75
CA LYS A 134 5.00 -22.12 8.19
C LYS A 134 3.73 -22.10 9.08
N PHE A 135 2.55 -21.83 8.51
CA PHE A 135 1.29 -21.63 9.22
C PHE A 135 0.20 -22.65 8.82
N PRO A 136 0.32 -23.93 9.22
CA PRO A 136 -0.62 -24.97 8.81
C PRO A 136 -2.05 -24.73 9.30
N ASN A 137 -2.23 -24.05 10.44
CA ASN A 137 -3.56 -23.72 10.98
C ASN A 137 -4.33 -22.74 10.08
N ILE A 138 -3.61 -21.82 9.44
CA ILE A 138 -4.17 -20.83 8.53
C ILE A 138 -4.47 -21.51 7.19
N THR A 139 -3.51 -22.27 6.65
CA THR A 139 -3.63 -22.94 5.35
C THR A 139 -4.80 -23.92 5.28
N LYS A 140 -5.14 -24.61 6.39
CA LYS A 140 -6.33 -25.49 6.46
C LYS A 140 -7.67 -24.76 6.30
N ARG A 141 -7.73 -23.48 6.68
CA ARG A 141 -8.96 -22.67 6.65
C ARG A 141 -9.08 -21.87 5.35
N LEU A 142 -7.97 -21.66 4.65
CA LEU A 142 -7.91 -20.88 3.41
C LEU A 142 -8.33 -21.72 2.20
N LYS A 143 -9.10 -21.10 1.30
CA LYS A 143 -9.30 -21.59 -0.06
C LYS A 143 -8.23 -20.97 -0.95
N ARG A 144 -7.56 -21.80 -1.76
CA ARG A 144 -6.56 -21.34 -2.74
C ARG A 144 -7.23 -20.97 -4.08
N PRO A 145 -6.71 -20.00 -4.84
CA PRO A 145 -5.49 -19.22 -4.59
C PRO A 145 -5.65 -18.23 -3.42
N ALA A 146 -4.60 -18.06 -2.62
CA ALA A 146 -4.59 -17.14 -1.47
C ALA A 146 -3.78 -15.88 -1.77
N VAL A 147 -4.19 -14.75 -1.20
CA VAL A 147 -3.47 -13.47 -1.30
C VAL A 147 -3.25 -12.95 0.11
N ALA A 148 -2.04 -12.46 0.37
CA ALA A 148 -1.71 -11.79 1.61
C ALA A 148 -1.36 -10.33 1.39
N LEU A 149 -1.86 -9.46 2.27
CA LEU A 149 -1.33 -8.14 2.51
C LEU A 149 -0.27 -8.25 3.58
N VAL A 150 0.98 -7.96 3.23
CA VAL A 150 2.13 -8.00 4.15
C VAL A 150 2.57 -6.57 4.42
N SER A 151 2.84 -6.24 5.69
CA SER A 151 3.36 -4.93 6.08
C SER A 151 4.29 -5.03 7.28
N THR A 152 5.23 -4.10 7.40
CA THR A 152 6.03 -3.93 8.63
C THR A 152 5.26 -3.16 9.71
N ASN A 153 4.11 -2.55 9.36
CA ASN A 153 3.28 -1.78 10.28
C ASN A 153 2.15 -2.65 10.87
N ASP A 154 2.33 -3.10 12.11
CA ASP A 154 1.39 -3.97 12.81
C ASP A 154 0.02 -3.32 13.09
N THR A 155 0.03 -2.02 13.40
CA THR A 155 -1.21 -1.25 13.61
C THR A 155 -2.07 -1.22 12.35
N TRP A 156 -1.43 -1.09 11.19
CA TRP A 156 -2.13 -1.13 9.91
C TRP A 156 -2.75 -2.49 9.63
N ILE A 157 -1.99 -3.58 9.87
CA ILE A 157 -2.50 -4.95 9.71
C ILE A 157 -3.67 -5.22 10.65
N THR A 158 -3.59 -4.75 11.89
CA THR A 158 -4.69 -4.84 12.86
C THR A 158 -5.93 -4.09 12.38
N PHE A 159 -5.77 -2.87 11.85
CA PHE A 159 -6.88 -2.12 11.25
C PHE A 159 -7.52 -2.90 10.08
N MET A 160 -6.70 -3.45 9.19
CA MET A 160 -7.20 -4.24 8.06
C MET A 160 -7.92 -5.51 8.52
N LYS A 161 -7.44 -6.13 9.60
CA LYS A 161 -8.09 -7.29 10.21
C LYS A 161 -9.47 -6.96 10.79
N LEU A 162 -9.65 -5.75 11.35
CA LEU A 162 -10.95 -5.28 11.86
C LEU A 162 -11.91 -4.88 10.73
N ARG A 163 -11.39 -4.36 9.61
CA ARG A 163 -12.20 -3.90 8.49
C ARG A 163 -12.68 -5.03 7.58
N LEU A 164 -11.91 -6.11 7.51
CA LEU A 164 -12.14 -7.25 6.63
C LEU A 164 -12.65 -8.45 7.45
N ASP A 165 -13.89 -8.85 7.24
CA ASP A 165 -14.51 -9.89 8.08
C ASP A 165 -13.90 -11.29 7.86
N ARG A 166 -13.66 -11.66 6.59
CA ARG A 166 -13.34 -13.04 6.17
C ARG A 166 -11.83 -13.30 6.01
N VAL A 167 -11.01 -12.65 6.83
CA VAL A 167 -9.55 -12.74 6.74
C VAL A 167 -8.90 -13.37 7.96
N LEU A 168 -7.71 -13.93 7.78
CA LEU A 168 -6.85 -14.42 8.85
C LEU A 168 -5.65 -13.48 8.98
N SER A 169 -5.09 -13.36 10.17
CA SER A 169 -3.93 -12.50 10.42
C SER A 169 -2.95 -13.21 11.33
N ASP A 170 -1.67 -12.99 11.08
CA ASP A 170 -0.57 -13.44 11.94
C ASP A 170 0.66 -12.57 11.70
N SER A 171 1.76 -12.88 12.36
CA SER A 171 3.06 -12.24 12.15
C SER A 171 4.18 -13.26 12.06
N TYR A 172 5.24 -12.93 11.34
CA TYR A 172 6.43 -13.75 11.21
C TYR A 172 7.68 -12.87 11.12
N GLU A 173 8.82 -13.49 11.35
CA GLU A 173 10.13 -12.86 11.18
C GLU A 173 10.80 -13.39 9.91
N ALA A 174 11.48 -12.50 9.19
CA ALA A 174 12.27 -12.83 8.02
C ALA A 174 13.52 -11.95 7.96
N ASP A 175 14.61 -12.52 7.49
CA ASP A 175 15.91 -11.84 7.42
C ASP A 175 15.97 -10.89 6.22
N THR A 176 15.33 -11.28 5.12
CA THR A 176 15.33 -10.53 3.86
C THR A 176 13.90 -10.21 3.39
N LEU A 177 13.71 -9.03 2.80
CA LEU A 177 12.43 -8.60 2.22
C LEU A 177 11.96 -9.54 1.09
N GLU A 178 12.90 -10.05 0.29
CA GLU A 178 12.62 -11.00 -0.80
C GLU A 178 12.08 -12.34 -0.27
N GLU A 179 12.62 -12.84 0.85
CA GLU A 179 12.09 -14.04 1.51
C GLU A 179 10.68 -13.75 2.05
N ALA A 180 10.50 -12.59 2.70
CA ALA A 180 9.22 -12.20 3.26
C ALA A 180 8.13 -12.10 2.20
N LEU A 181 8.45 -11.60 1.01
CA LEU A 181 7.50 -11.38 -0.08
C LEU A 181 7.52 -12.48 -1.15
N ALA A 182 8.15 -13.63 -0.87
CA ALA A 182 8.26 -14.70 -1.83
C ALA A 182 6.88 -15.28 -2.20
N SER A 183 6.56 -15.29 -3.50
CA SER A 183 5.30 -15.79 -4.07
C SER A 183 5.52 -17.08 -4.89
N ASN A 184 4.48 -17.89 -5.01
CA ASN A 184 4.41 -18.96 -6.01
C ASN A 184 3.75 -18.44 -7.30
N PRO A 185 4.24 -18.85 -8.48
CA PRO A 185 3.63 -18.43 -9.75
C PRO A 185 2.26 -19.10 -9.90
N THR A 186 1.20 -18.29 -9.86
CA THR A 186 -0.18 -18.77 -9.99
C THR A 186 -1.00 -17.84 -10.84
N THR A 187 -1.67 -18.41 -11.84
CA THR A 187 -2.62 -17.71 -12.70
C THR A 187 -3.93 -17.52 -11.94
N ILE A 188 -4.29 -16.27 -11.69
CA ILE A 188 -5.58 -15.91 -11.09
C ILE A 188 -6.50 -15.49 -12.22
N GLU A 189 -7.66 -16.12 -12.36
CA GLU A 189 -8.69 -15.69 -13.30
C GLU A 189 -9.99 -15.46 -12.53
N PHE A 190 -10.62 -14.31 -12.76
CA PHE A 190 -11.90 -13.97 -12.15
C PHE A 190 -12.96 -13.90 -13.24
N GLU A 191 -14.01 -14.68 -13.07
CA GLU A 191 -15.19 -14.63 -13.93
C GLU A 191 -15.92 -13.31 -13.70
N LYS A 192 -16.16 -12.56 -14.79
CA LYS A 192 -17.01 -11.37 -14.71
C LYS A 192 -18.46 -11.82 -14.56
N PRO A 193 -19.23 -11.27 -13.61
CA PRO A 193 -20.63 -11.59 -13.49
C PRO A 193 -21.37 -11.15 -14.75
N GLU A 194 -22.25 -12.01 -15.26
CA GLU A 194 -23.06 -11.73 -16.45
C GLU A 194 -24.02 -10.56 -16.21
N ASN A 195 -24.53 -10.44 -14.98
CA ASN A 195 -25.42 -9.35 -14.57
C ASN A 195 -24.78 -8.55 -13.44
N TRP A 196 -24.21 -7.40 -13.79
CA TRP A 196 -23.68 -6.45 -12.82
C TRP A 196 -24.80 -5.51 -12.34
N VAL A 197 -25.08 -5.55 -11.04
CA VAL A 197 -26.24 -4.85 -10.44
C VAL A 197 -25.87 -3.45 -9.92
N ALA A 198 -24.58 -3.18 -9.67
CA ALA A 198 -24.17 -1.91 -9.08
C ALA A 198 -24.17 -0.77 -10.13
N PRO A 199 -24.54 0.47 -9.73
CA PRO A 199 -24.55 1.63 -10.65
C PRO A 199 -23.17 2.07 -11.18
N TYR A 200 -22.09 1.56 -10.59
CA TYR A 200 -20.70 1.90 -10.94
C TYR A 200 -20.02 0.74 -11.63
N SER A 201 -19.05 0.98 -12.52
CA SER A 201 -18.31 -0.10 -13.19
C SER A 201 -17.51 -0.95 -12.20
N LYS A 202 -17.55 -2.28 -12.36
CA LYS A 202 -16.66 -3.19 -11.65
C LYS A 202 -15.19 -2.88 -11.98
N TYR A 203 -14.30 -3.07 -11.02
CA TYR A 203 -12.88 -2.84 -11.21
C TYR A 203 -12.26 -3.73 -12.29
N GLU A 204 -11.24 -3.19 -12.94
CA GLU A 204 -10.47 -3.90 -13.95
C GLU A 204 -9.64 -5.02 -13.33
N TYR A 205 -9.53 -6.12 -14.06
CA TYR A 205 -8.63 -7.21 -13.71
C TYR A 205 -7.18 -6.71 -13.69
N GLY A 206 -6.40 -7.12 -12.68
CA GLY A 206 -4.98 -6.76 -12.56
C GLY A 206 -4.73 -5.44 -11.82
N TRP A 207 -5.75 -4.78 -11.25
CA TRP A 207 -5.55 -3.54 -10.48
C TRP A 207 -4.52 -3.69 -9.33
N TRP A 208 -4.37 -4.91 -8.79
CA TRP A 208 -3.48 -5.24 -7.69
C TRP A 208 -2.00 -5.37 -8.10
N GLU A 209 -1.70 -5.44 -9.41
CA GLU A 209 -0.33 -5.59 -9.92
C GLU A 209 0.60 -4.45 -9.46
N ALA A 210 0.05 -3.26 -9.24
CA ALA A 210 0.77 -2.10 -8.73
C ALA A 210 1.39 -2.32 -7.33
N PHE A 211 0.84 -3.24 -6.54
CA PHE A 211 1.27 -3.54 -5.17
C PHE A 211 2.12 -4.80 -5.06
N LEU A 212 2.33 -5.51 -6.16
CA LEU A 212 3.20 -6.68 -6.18
C LEU A 212 4.68 -6.25 -6.06
N PRO A 213 5.52 -7.08 -5.43
CA PRO A 213 6.96 -6.82 -5.32
C PRO A 213 7.59 -6.69 -6.72
N ALA A 214 8.62 -5.87 -6.85
CA ALA A 214 9.20 -5.51 -8.16
C ALA A 214 9.62 -6.74 -9.00
N GLY A 215 10.11 -7.81 -8.36
CA GLY A 215 10.55 -9.04 -9.04
C GLY A 215 9.44 -9.88 -9.71
N SER A 216 8.15 -9.62 -9.43
CA SER A 216 7.06 -10.36 -10.08
C SER A 216 6.46 -9.66 -11.30
N ARG A 217 6.97 -8.49 -11.68
CA ARG A 217 6.44 -7.69 -12.82
C ARG A 217 7.05 -8.08 -14.17
N GLU A 218 8.17 -8.82 -14.17
CA GLU A 218 8.99 -9.06 -15.37
C GLU A 218 8.65 -10.36 -16.13
N SER A 219 7.80 -11.24 -15.60
CA SER A 219 7.47 -12.53 -16.26
C SER A 219 6.42 -12.44 -17.37
N LYS A 220 6.19 -11.25 -17.93
CA LYS A 220 5.23 -11.01 -19.02
C LYS A 220 5.97 -10.41 -20.23
N VAL A 221 6.70 -11.26 -20.93
CA VAL A 221 7.23 -11.03 -22.29
C VAL A 221 6.72 -12.13 -23.19
#